data_AF-A0A5C6RW65-F1
#
_entry.id   AF-A0A5C6RW65-F1
#
_cell.length_a   1.000
_cell.length_b   1.000
_cell.length_c   1.000
_cell.angle_alpha   90.00
_cell.angle_beta   90.00
_cell.angle_gamma   90.00
#
_symmetry.space_group_name_H-M   'P 1'
#
loop_
_entity.id
_entity.type
_entity.pdbx_description
1 polymer ?
#
loop_
_entity_poly.entity_id
_entity_poly.type
_entity_poly.pdbx_seq_one_letter_code
_entity_poly.pdbx_strand_id
1 'polypeptide(L)'
;MSLAKEIDLEIKRAIAANDQQKLDQLLHQLYEPSDGSDKPFDAAIELRPEYQDELGTDSFEGDAAINWSNRIARGSRLVSYRVKLLGGFRGQHIVSEGDSWFQYPLLLRDIIDNVMAQPDFATLSLGAAGDLVEHMAVRREYHDALRQSGARVMLLSGGGNDLLGDGRLFNFLHRYQKGLSAEKLLNKSALQRASDEILGYYRRILQDVALNFPDVVIFGHGYDTPFPLKGKKHFGKPFEEKGIPLDVGRDVIRLIVEHFRNSLSALAKHHDNYRFTDLSGAVGGRTKDWHDELHPSDEGFARAAQPLLDAVRAHLDRPATPLFESAAIPAAEARRDRGHVDGSMILSDAGSAAIPAASSDLVETLYRNAVRQRSQADAGDPDAGEDRFINPTDGLDMSGFGQDPQSDIEILEEAFRTPGGFESSNFNAAGFSDFFTLQDLRHFNMAEILYLGGSNSAGKCAASNALPPASLWPNIVPTMLMLDEIRDRLGCPIRILSVYRNKEYNACVGGRSRSQHLRFNAIDWAATEGTVSDWHRIAKEVRASRPEFSGGIGRYNSFVHIDTRGMNIDF
;
A
#
# COMPACT_ATOMS: atom_id res chain seq x y z
N MET A 1 0.36 34.70 -14.40
CA MET A 1 0.48 33.62 -13.39
C MET A 1 1.97 33.37 -13.21
N SER A 2 2.44 32.42 -12.38
CA SER A 2 3.84 31.99 -12.53
C SER A 2 3.96 31.14 -13.80
N LEU A 3 5.10 31.18 -14.49
CA LEU A 3 5.38 30.36 -15.68
C LEU A 3 5.00 28.88 -15.43
N ALA A 4 5.39 28.34 -14.27
CA ALA A 4 5.05 26.98 -13.87
C ALA A 4 3.54 26.69 -13.83
N LYS A 5 2.72 27.64 -13.36
CA LYS A 5 1.25 27.49 -13.33
C LYS A 5 0.63 27.59 -14.73
N GLU A 6 1.26 28.34 -15.64
CA GLU A 6 0.82 28.50 -17.03
C GLU A 6 1.08 27.21 -17.81
N ILE A 7 2.30 26.66 -17.71
CA ILE A 7 2.66 25.35 -18.28
C ILE A 7 1.71 24.26 -17.78
N ASP A 8 1.48 24.20 -16.47
CA ASP A 8 0.54 23.28 -15.84
C ASP A 8 -0.88 23.36 -16.42
N LEU A 9 -1.34 24.58 -16.69
CA LEU A 9 -2.67 24.84 -17.24
C LEU A 9 -2.74 24.44 -18.72
N GLU A 10 -1.68 24.68 -19.49
CA GLU A 10 -1.60 24.25 -20.89
C GLU A 10 -1.63 22.73 -21.02
N ILE A 11 -0.85 22.00 -20.20
CA ILE A 11 -0.87 20.53 -20.15
C ILE A 11 -2.28 20.04 -19.83
N LYS A 12 -2.94 20.60 -18.80
CA LYS A 12 -4.31 20.22 -18.42
C LYS A 12 -5.31 20.48 -19.54
N ARG A 13 -5.21 21.61 -20.24
CA ARG A 13 -6.08 21.95 -21.37
C ARG A 13 -5.89 20.98 -22.53
N ALA A 14 -4.65 20.66 -22.88
CA ALA A 14 -4.35 19.71 -23.95
C ALA A 14 -4.90 18.30 -23.64
N ILE A 15 -4.70 17.81 -22.41
CA ILE A 15 -5.29 16.54 -21.95
C ILE A 15 -6.82 16.56 -22.01
N ALA A 16 -7.45 17.65 -21.56
CA ALA A 16 -8.91 17.78 -21.57
C ALA A 16 -9.49 17.83 -22.99
N ALA A 17 -8.74 18.40 -23.94
CA ALA A 17 -9.11 18.49 -25.35
C ALA A 17 -8.78 17.22 -26.16
N ASN A 18 -8.13 16.22 -25.56
CA ASN A 18 -7.53 15.07 -26.27
C ASN A 18 -6.55 15.50 -27.39
N ASP A 19 -5.82 16.59 -27.16
CA ASP A 19 -4.91 17.19 -28.15
C ASP A 19 -3.49 16.64 -27.98
N GLN A 20 -3.23 15.51 -28.61
CA GLN A 20 -1.90 14.87 -28.58
C GLN A 20 -0.83 15.75 -29.24
N GLN A 21 -1.17 16.44 -30.32
CA GLN A 21 -0.23 17.32 -31.02
C GLN A 21 0.24 18.47 -30.12
N LYS A 22 -0.67 19.08 -29.34
CA LYS A 22 -0.30 20.14 -28.39
C LYS A 22 0.55 19.60 -27.24
N LEU A 23 0.31 18.38 -26.76
CA LEU A 23 1.18 17.74 -25.77
C LEU A 23 2.59 17.54 -26.33
N ASP A 24 2.72 17.00 -27.54
CA ASP A 24 4.02 16.81 -28.19
C ASP A 24 4.73 18.15 -28.44
N GLN A 25 4.00 19.20 -28.83
CA GLN A 25 4.54 20.55 -28.98
C GLN A 25 5.04 21.14 -27.67
N LEU A 26 4.25 21.05 -26.60
CA LEU A 26 4.65 21.50 -25.26
C LEU A 26 5.94 20.80 -24.82
N LEU A 27 6.04 19.53 -25.12
CA LEU A 27 7.16 18.70 -24.75
C LEU A 27 8.44 19.11 -25.50
N HIS A 28 8.38 19.29 -26.82
CA HIS A 28 9.50 19.80 -27.62
C HIS A 28 9.86 21.26 -27.32
N GLN A 29 8.88 22.05 -26.88
CA GLN A 29 9.07 23.43 -26.45
C GLN A 29 9.84 23.47 -25.13
N LEU A 30 9.48 22.65 -24.15
CA LEU A 30 10.05 22.70 -22.81
C LEU A 30 11.41 21.99 -22.71
N TYR A 31 11.63 20.98 -23.55
CA TYR A 31 12.78 20.09 -23.41
C TYR A 31 13.64 20.02 -24.68
N GLU A 32 14.91 19.68 -24.49
CA GLU A 32 15.84 19.33 -25.54
C GLU A 32 16.60 18.04 -25.24
N PRO A 33 17.10 17.30 -26.24
CA PRO A 33 17.95 16.14 -26.01
C PRO A 33 19.21 16.54 -25.24
N SER A 34 19.54 15.80 -24.19
CA SER A 34 20.78 16.02 -23.43
C SER A 34 21.93 15.26 -24.08
N ASP A 35 22.98 15.97 -24.50
CA ASP A 35 24.19 15.39 -25.11
C ASP A 35 25.07 14.61 -24.09
N GLY A 36 24.68 14.59 -22.82
CA GLY A 36 25.29 13.79 -21.77
C GLY A 36 24.43 13.84 -20.52
N SER A 37 23.59 12.82 -20.29
CA SER A 37 22.76 12.75 -19.09
C SER A 37 23.62 12.68 -17.82
N ASP A 38 23.75 13.83 -17.15
CA ASP A 38 24.45 14.03 -15.87
C ASP A 38 23.47 14.15 -14.68
N LYS A 39 22.19 13.79 -14.86
CA LYS A 39 21.16 13.82 -13.80
C LYS A 39 20.52 12.44 -13.56
N PRO A 40 20.14 12.09 -12.32
CA PRO A 40 19.64 10.77 -12.01
C PRO A 40 18.18 10.63 -12.45
N PHE A 41 17.83 9.54 -13.15
CA PHE A 41 16.45 9.18 -13.54
C PHE A 41 15.75 10.13 -14.50
N ASP A 42 16.46 11.16 -14.94
CA ASP A 42 16.03 11.99 -16.04
C ASP A 42 15.94 11.12 -17.30
N ALA A 43 14.81 11.22 -17.99
CA ALA A 43 14.78 10.92 -19.41
C ALA A 43 15.98 11.62 -20.09
N ALA A 44 16.52 11.11 -21.18
CA ALA A 44 17.66 11.73 -21.89
C ALA A 44 17.34 13.11 -22.54
N ILE A 45 16.40 13.85 -21.96
CA ILE A 45 16.03 15.22 -22.19
C ILE A 45 16.35 16.08 -20.98
N GLU A 46 16.71 17.33 -21.21
CA GLU A 46 16.81 18.34 -20.17
C GLU A 46 15.86 19.50 -20.45
N LEU A 47 15.39 20.15 -19.38
CA LEU A 47 14.58 21.36 -19.51
C LEU A 47 15.45 22.42 -20.19
N ARG A 48 14.95 23.11 -21.22
CA ARG A 48 15.77 24.10 -21.92
C ARG A 48 16.21 25.23 -20.96
N PRO A 49 17.43 25.78 -21.11
CA PRO A 49 17.99 26.79 -20.21
C PRO A 49 17.05 27.97 -19.96
N GLU A 50 16.31 28.43 -20.97
CA GLU A 50 15.35 29.53 -20.82
C GLU A 50 14.25 29.29 -19.77
N TYR A 51 13.87 28.03 -19.52
CA TYR A 51 12.91 27.68 -18.48
C TYR A 51 13.60 27.32 -17.15
N GLN A 52 14.88 26.98 -17.17
CA GLN A 52 15.67 26.74 -15.95
C GLN A 52 15.88 28.05 -15.17
N ASP A 53 16.28 29.12 -15.88
CA ASP A 53 16.62 30.42 -15.29
C ASP A 53 15.40 31.13 -14.66
N GLU A 54 14.19 30.92 -15.19
CA GLU A 54 12.96 31.50 -14.67
C GLU A 54 12.40 30.77 -13.42
N LEU A 55 12.90 29.57 -13.11
CA LEU A 55 12.39 28.72 -12.00
C LEU A 55 13.20 28.83 -10.70
N GLY A 56 14.42 29.40 -10.72
CA GLY A 56 15.24 29.70 -9.54
C GLY A 56 16.13 28.54 -9.06
N THR A 57 17.34 28.89 -8.60
CA THR A 57 18.49 27.99 -8.39
C THR A 57 18.60 27.36 -6.98
N ASP A 58 17.52 26.86 -6.39
CA ASP A 58 17.58 26.21 -5.05
C ASP A 58 16.92 24.82 -5.04
N SER A 59 17.71 23.75 -5.20
CA SER A 59 17.33 22.30 -5.05
C SER A 59 16.12 21.78 -5.85
N PHE A 60 15.41 22.67 -6.57
CA PHE A 60 14.11 22.47 -7.21
C PHE A 60 14.23 22.13 -8.71
N GLU A 61 15.43 22.23 -9.26
CA GLU A 61 15.70 22.11 -10.71
C GLU A 61 15.51 20.69 -11.26
N GLY A 62 15.72 19.64 -10.46
CA GLY A 62 15.51 18.24 -10.86
C GLY A 62 14.05 17.81 -10.77
N ASP A 63 13.40 18.13 -9.66
CA ASP A 63 12.02 17.70 -9.38
C ASP A 63 11.02 18.36 -10.33
N ALA A 64 11.19 19.64 -10.67
CA ALA A 64 10.26 20.33 -11.59
C ALA A 64 10.36 19.82 -13.04
N ALA A 65 11.58 19.54 -13.52
CA ALA A 65 11.84 19.04 -14.87
C ALA A 65 11.34 17.61 -15.07
N ILE A 66 11.50 16.71 -14.11
CA ILE A 66 10.92 15.36 -14.18
C ILE A 66 9.39 15.41 -14.09
N ASN A 67 8.85 16.33 -13.30
CA ASN A 67 7.41 16.42 -13.08
C ASN A 67 6.62 16.81 -14.35
N TRP A 68 7.09 17.76 -15.16
CA TRP A 68 6.36 18.08 -16.41
C TRP A 68 6.54 17.03 -17.50
N SER A 69 7.73 16.46 -17.67
CA SER A 69 7.95 15.40 -18.67
C SER A 69 7.11 14.16 -18.36
N ASN A 70 7.05 13.73 -17.09
CA ASN A 70 6.14 12.67 -16.64
C ASN A 70 4.67 13.04 -16.88
N ARG A 71 4.26 14.27 -16.53
CA ARG A 71 2.85 14.69 -16.72
C ARG A 71 2.44 14.76 -18.19
N ILE A 72 3.33 15.21 -19.07
CA ILE A 72 3.05 15.27 -20.49
C ILE A 72 3.04 13.85 -21.07
N ALA A 73 4.04 13.02 -20.79
CA ALA A 73 4.08 11.63 -21.26
C ALA A 73 2.85 10.83 -20.82
N ARG A 74 2.51 10.91 -19.52
CA ARG A 74 1.29 10.31 -18.97
C ARG A 74 0.02 10.88 -19.61
N GLY A 75 -0.01 12.20 -19.82
CA GLY A 75 -1.08 12.89 -20.55
C GLY A 75 -1.27 12.35 -21.97
N SER A 76 -0.18 12.21 -22.73
CA SER A 76 -0.20 11.69 -24.10
C SER A 76 -0.71 10.25 -24.13
N ARG A 77 -0.26 9.38 -23.20
CA ARG A 77 -0.78 8.01 -23.08
C ARG A 77 -2.27 7.97 -22.74
N LEU A 78 -2.74 8.83 -21.85
CA LEU A 78 -4.17 8.96 -21.54
C LEU A 78 -4.98 9.41 -22.76
N VAL A 79 -4.48 10.37 -23.54
CA VAL A 79 -5.12 10.81 -24.78
C VAL A 79 -5.17 9.66 -25.78
N SER A 80 -4.07 8.92 -26.00
CA SER A 80 -4.05 7.75 -26.88
C SER A 80 -5.05 6.68 -26.44
N TYR A 81 -5.16 6.41 -25.14
CA TYR A 81 -6.17 5.51 -24.59
C TYR A 81 -7.60 5.98 -24.91
N ARG A 82 -7.92 7.24 -24.63
CA ARG A 82 -9.26 7.82 -24.90
C ARG A 82 -9.61 7.80 -26.39
N VAL A 83 -8.67 8.18 -27.25
CA VAL A 83 -8.86 8.17 -28.71
C VAL A 83 -9.12 6.74 -29.22
N LYS A 84 -8.39 5.75 -28.71
CA LYS A 84 -8.62 4.33 -29.05
C LYS A 84 -10.04 3.89 -28.66
N LEU A 85 -10.53 4.29 -27.48
CA LEU A 85 -11.90 3.98 -27.05
C LEU A 85 -12.97 4.69 -27.89
N LEU A 86 -12.78 5.97 -28.23
CA LEU A 86 -13.67 6.71 -29.12
C LEU A 86 -13.75 6.08 -30.52
N GLY A 87 -12.68 5.41 -30.95
CA GLY A 87 -12.64 4.58 -32.16
C GLY A 87 -13.46 3.28 -32.09
N GLY A 88 -14.19 3.03 -30.99
CA GLY A 88 -15.03 1.84 -30.82
C GLY A 88 -14.26 0.58 -30.44
N PHE A 89 -13.11 0.72 -29.78
CA PHE A 89 -12.30 -0.40 -29.31
C PHE A 89 -13.09 -1.34 -28.39
N ARG A 90 -12.93 -2.66 -28.60
CA ARG A 90 -13.61 -3.73 -27.84
C ARG A 90 -12.65 -4.82 -27.34
N GLY A 91 -11.35 -4.56 -27.38
CA GLY A 91 -10.34 -5.49 -26.89
C GLY A 91 -10.18 -5.41 -25.37
N GLN A 92 -9.04 -5.91 -24.87
CA GLN A 92 -8.79 -5.99 -23.43
C GLN A 92 -8.27 -4.67 -22.88
N HIS A 93 -8.82 -4.26 -21.76
CA HIS A 93 -8.35 -3.09 -21.02
C HIS A 93 -7.26 -3.52 -20.04
N ILE A 94 -6.18 -2.73 -20.00
CA ILE A 94 -5.05 -2.93 -19.10
C ILE A 94 -4.86 -1.64 -18.29
N VAL A 95 -4.59 -1.75 -17.00
CA VAL A 95 -4.05 -0.64 -16.20
C VAL A 95 -2.56 -0.87 -15.99
N SER A 96 -1.72 0.15 -16.11
CA SER A 96 -0.30 0.04 -15.77
C SER A 96 0.11 1.07 -14.73
N GLU A 97 0.79 0.62 -13.68
CA GLU A 97 1.39 1.44 -12.63
C GLU A 97 2.87 1.09 -12.56
N GLY A 98 3.75 2.08 -12.44
CA GLY A 98 5.16 1.75 -12.28
C GLY A 98 6.18 2.85 -12.50
N ASP A 99 7.44 2.44 -12.45
CA ASP A 99 8.62 3.29 -12.56
C ASP A 99 9.07 3.56 -14.03
N SER A 100 10.33 3.96 -14.21
CA SER A 100 10.90 4.34 -15.51
C SER A 100 10.99 3.21 -16.54
N TRP A 101 10.87 1.94 -16.14
CA TRP A 101 10.75 0.84 -17.11
C TRP A 101 9.36 0.78 -17.74
N PHE A 102 8.36 1.35 -17.06
CA PHE A 102 6.99 1.47 -17.53
C PHE A 102 6.63 2.87 -17.98
N GLN A 103 7.41 3.89 -17.63
CA GLN A 103 7.23 5.25 -18.13
C GLN A 103 8.57 5.97 -18.26
N TYR A 104 9.17 5.86 -19.44
CA TYR A 104 10.34 6.65 -19.84
C TYR A 104 9.91 7.78 -20.78
N PRO A 105 9.95 9.06 -20.36
CA PRO A 105 9.54 10.15 -21.22
C PRO A 105 10.37 10.27 -22.53
N LEU A 106 9.67 10.40 -23.66
CA LEU A 106 10.10 10.92 -24.98
C LEU A 106 11.10 10.17 -25.85
N LEU A 107 12.13 9.55 -25.29
CA LEU A 107 13.27 9.13 -26.09
C LEU A 107 13.37 7.63 -26.29
N LEU A 108 12.64 6.88 -25.48
CA LEU A 108 12.60 5.43 -25.57
C LEU A 108 11.16 4.98 -25.66
N ARG A 109 10.93 3.96 -26.48
CA ARG A 109 9.71 3.16 -26.47
C ARG A 109 9.86 2.10 -25.41
N ASP A 110 9.36 2.42 -24.23
CA ASP A 110 9.47 1.53 -23.07
C ASP A 110 8.53 0.32 -23.17
N ILE A 111 8.46 -0.47 -22.09
CA ILE A 111 7.60 -1.66 -22.06
C ILE A 111 6.13 -1.32 -22.33
N ILE A 112 5.62 -0.24 -21.75
CA ILE A 112 4.22 0.14 -21.89
C ILE A 112 3.93 0.67 -23.30
N ASP A 113 4.86 1.34 -23.96
CA ASP A 113 4.69 1.71 -25.37
C ASP A 113 4.57 0.46 -26.27
N ASN A 114 5.36 -0.58 -25.99
CA ASN A 114 5.25 -1.88 -26.68
C ASN A 114 3.92 -2.61 -26.38
N VAL A 115 3.39 -2.47 -25.16
CA VAL A 115 2.05 -2.97 -24.79
C VAL A 115 0.94 -2.19 -25.49
N MET A 116 1.04 -0.86 -25.54
CA MET A 116 0.05 0.03 -26.19
C MET A 116 0.03 -0.14 -27.72
N ALA A 117 1.16 -0.54 -28.30
CA ALA A 117 1.26 -0.86 -29.73
C ALA A 117 0.46 -2.13 -30.11
N GLN A 118 0.06 -2.95 -29.14
CA GLN A 118 -0.74 -4.14 -29.42
C GLN A 118 -2.17 -3.76 -29.84
N PRO A 119 -2.68 -4.31 -30.96
CA PRO A 119 -3.99 -3.95 -31.48
C PRO A 119 -5.13 -4.42 -30.58
N ASP A 120 -4.91 -5.45 -29.79
CA ASP A 120 -5.85 -6.13 -28.89
C ASP A 120 -5.96 -5.49 -27.49
N PHE A 121 -5.09 -4.52 -27.16
CA PHE A 121 -5.03 -3.89 -25.82
C PHE A 121 -5.29 -2.40 -25.82
N ALA A 122 -6.01 -1.90 -24.81
CA ALA A 122 -6.07 -0.47 -24.48
C ALA A 122 -5.53 -0.27 -23.06
N THR A 123 -4.38 0.39 -22.95
CA THR A 123 -3.69 0.56 -21.68
C THR A 123 -3.92 1.95 -21.09
N LEU A 124 -4.44 2.00 -19.88
CA LEU A 124 -4.53 3.21 -19.06
C LEU A 124 -3.29 3.27 -18.15
N SER A 125 -2.32 4.11 -18.54
CA SER A 125 -1.02 4.22 -17.87
C SER A 125 -1.01 5.29 -16.78
N LEU A 126 -0.50 4.93 -15.60
CA LEU A 126 -0.40 5.76 -14.40
C LEU A 126 1.03 6.06 -13.97
N GLY A 127 1.99 5.26 -14.47
CA GLY A 127 3.37 5.27 -14.02
C GLY A 127 4.07 6.62 -14.10
N ALA A 128 5.27 6.66 -13.54
CA ALA A 128 6.15 7.82 -13.56
C ALA A 128 7.61 7.39 -13.44
N ALA A 129 8.49 7.98 -14.25
CA ALA A 129 9.93 7.81 -14.08
C ALA A 129 10.34 8.25 -12.67
N GLY A 130 11.19 7.44 -12.02
CA GLY A 130 11.70 7.72 -10.67
C GLY A 130 10.74 7.35 -9.52
N ASP A 131 9.55 6.82 -9.80
CA ASP A 131 8.57 6.53 -8.75
C ASP A 131 8.98 5.35 -7.84
N LEU A 132 8.49 5.39 -6.59
CA LEU A 132 8.75 4.39 -5.56
C LEU A 132 7.49 3.57 -5.31
N VAL A 133 7.67 2.30 -4.93
CA VAL A 133 6.52 1.38 -4.67
C VAL A 133 5.67 1.90 -3.51
N GLU A 134 6.30 2.51 -2.51
CA GLU A 134 5.63 3.19 -1.40
C GLU A 134 4.60 4.21 -1.90
N HIS A 135 5.02 5.10 -2.81
CA HIS A 135 4.15 6.16 -3.30
C HIS A 135 2.95 5.59 -4.07
N MET A 136 3.15 4.51 -4.84
CA MET A 136 2.08 3.81 -5.56
C MET A 136 1.07 3.19 -4.57
N ALA A 137 1.58 2.54 -3.52
CA ALA A 137 0.76 1.93 -2.48
C ALA A 137 -0.05 2.97 -1.68
N VAL A 138 0.50 4.16 -1.45
CA VAL A 138 -0.16 5.24 -0.71
C VAL A 138 -1.17 5.99 -1.58
N ARG A 139 -0.81 6.36 -2.82
CA ARG A 139 -1.68 7.16 -3.69
C ARG A 139 -2.86 6.38 -4.26
N ARG A 140 -2.68 5.08 -4.52
CA ARG A 140 -3.73 4.15 -4.98
C ARG A 140 -4.44 4.62 -6.25
N GLU A 141 -3.75 5.30 -7.16
CA GLU A 141 -4.34 5.83 -8.40
C GLU A 141 -4.91 4.72 -9.30
N TYR A 142 -4.40 3.49 -9.14
CA TYR A 142 -4.93 2.29 -9.80
C TYR A 142 -6.40 1.98 -9.45
N HIS A 143 -6.94 2.45 -8.32
CA HIS A 143 -8.36 2.25 -7.99
C HIS A 143 -9.30 2.88 -9.00
N ASP A 144 -9.10 4.17 -9.24
CA ASP A 144 -9.93 4.93 -10.15
C ASP A 144 -9.73 4.43 -11.58
N ALA A 145 -8.48 4.07 -11.94
CA ALA A 145 -8.16 3.51 -13.24
C ALA A 145 -8.83 2.16 -13.50
N LEU A 146 -8.77 1.22 -12.55
CA LEU A 146 -9.40 -0.09 -12.64
C LEU A 146 -10.93 0.05 -12.72
N ARG A 147 -11.53 0.92 -11.87
CA ARG A 147 -12.97 1.17 -11.88
C ARG A 147 -13.46 1.79 -13.19
N GLN A 148 -12.74 2.76 -13.74
CA GLN A 148 -13.13 3.46 -14.97
C GLN A 148 -12.93 2.61 -16.22
N SER A 149 -11.86 1.80 -16.26
CA SER A 149 -11.53 0.98 -17.42
C SER A 149 -12.25 -0.37 -17.43
N GLY A 150 -12.63 -0.90 -16.26
CA GLY A 150 -13.09 -2.29 -16.13
C GLY A 150 -11.99 -3.31 -16.47
N ALA A 151 -10.72 -2.90 -16.44
CA ALA A 151 -9.59 -3.78 -16.74
C ALA A 151 -9.55 -4.96 -15.77
N ARG A 152 -9.21 -6.14 -16.30
CA ARG A 152 -8.95 -7.38 -15.51
C ARG A 152 -7.46 -7.67 -15.37
N VAL A 153 -6.63 -6.84 -15.98
CA VAL A 153 -5.17 -6.96 -15.94
C VAL A 153 -4.60 -5.63 -15.46
N MET A 154 -3.74 -5.71 -14.46
CA MET A 154 -2.91 -4.60 -14.03
C MET A 154 -1.44 -4.99 -14.22
N LEU A 155 -0.61 -4.10 -14.77
CA LEU A 155 0.84 -4.26 -14.82
C LEU A 155 1.45 -3.43 -13.69
N LEU A 156 2.44 -3.98 -12.99
CA LEU A 156 3.13 -3.31 -11.89
C LEU A 156 4.66 -3.41 -12.00
N SER A 157 5.36 -2.28 -12.10
CA SER A 157 6.83 -2.18 -12.12
C SER A 157 7.34 -1.28 -11.00
N GLY A 158 8.27 -1.73 -10.16
CA GLY A 158 8.82 -0.88 -9.10
C GLY A 158 9.85 -1.60 -8.21
N GLY A 159 10.57 -0.83 -7.39
CA GLY A 159 11.63 -1.33 -6.52
C GLY A 159 13.04 -1.13 -7.06
N GLY A 160 13.20 -0.89 -8.37
CA GLY A 160 14.48 -0.53 -8.97
C GLY A 160 15.06 0.76 -8.38
N ASN A 161 14.24 1.82 -8.30
CA ASN A 161 14.64 3.10 -7.72
C ASN A 161 14.90 3.00 -6.22
N ASP A 162 14.08 2.21 -5.53
CA ASP A 162 14.16 1.96 -4.09
C ASP A 162 15.49 1.28 -3.70
N LEU A 163 16.04 0.41 -4.56
CA LEU A 163 17.29 -0.32 -4.31
C LEU A 163 18.52 0.30 -4.98
N LEU A 164 18.39 0.78 -6.22
CA LEU A 164 19.52 1.21 -7.04
C LEU A 164 19.63 2.73 -7.16
N GLY A 165 18.55 3.47 -6.85
CA GLY A 165 18.46 4.89 -7.10
C GLY A 165 19.21 5.79 -6.15
N ASP A 166 19.62 6.95 -6.65
CA ASP A 166 20.25 8.04 -5.87
C ASP A 166 21.36 7.59 -4.92
N GLY A 167 22.15 6.60 -5.37
CA GLY A 167 23.24 6.04 -4.60
C GLY A 167 22.83 5.07 -3.49
N ARG A 168 21.55 4.71 -3.35
CA ARG A 168 21.04 3.72 -2.37
C ARG A 168 21.75 2.38 -2.48
N LEU A 169 22.14 1.95 -3.68
CA LEU A 169 22.95 0.74 -3.88
C LEU A 169 24.19 0.73 -2.97
N PHE A 170 24.84 1.89 -2.79
CA PHE A 170 26.07 1.99 -2.02
C PHE A 170 25.86 1.88 -0.51
N ASN A 171 24.61 1.98 -0.03
CA ASN A 171 24.25 1.70 1.37
C ASN A 171 24.33 0.21 1.69
N PHE A 172 24.31 -0.64 0.66
CA PHE A 172 24.41 -2.08 0.80
C PHE A 172 25.84 -2.60 0.64
N LEU A 173 26.85 -1.73 0.50
CA LEU A 173 28.23 -2.17 0.27
C LEU A 173 29.10 -1.94 1.51
N HIS A 174 29.89 -2.96 1.84
CA HIS A 174 31.04 -2.81 2.72
C HIS A 174 32.14 -1.97 2.05
N ARG A 175 33.13 -1.54 2.83
CA ARG A 175 34.31 -0.85 2.28
C ARG A 175 35.07 -1.81 1.36
N TYR A 176 35.29 -1.39 0.11
CA TYR A 176 36.04 -2.19 -0.84
C TYR A 176 37.53 -2.30 -0.46
N GLN A 177 38.09 -3.49 -0.71
CA GLN A 177 39.51 -3.78 -0.63
C GLN A 177 39.92 -4.49 -1.92
N LYS A 178 41.13 -4.25 -2.41
CA LYS A 178 41.60 -4.85 -3.67
C LYS A 178 41.52 -6.38 -3.60
N GLY A 179 40.81 -6.99 -4.57
CA GLY A 179 40.64 -8.45 -4.66
C GLY A 179 39.43 -9.01 -3.89
N LEU A 180 38.58 -8.15 -3.30
CA LEU A 180 37.31 -8.58 -2.70
C LEU A 180 36.31 -8.95 -3.81
N SER A 181 35.59 -10.08 -3.66
CA SER A 181 34.52 -10.46 -4.57
C SER A 181 33.25 -9.65 -4.32
N ALA A 182 32.34 -9.61 -5.30
CA ALA A 182 31.06 -8.92 -5.19
C ALA A 182 30.21 -9.44 -4.01
N GLU A 183 30.21 -10.76 -3.77
CA GLU A 183 29.44 -11.37 -2.68
C GLU A 183 29.92 -10.94 -1.30
N LYS A 184 31.24 -10.73 -1.16
CA LYS A 184 31.85 -10.26 0.10
C LYS A 184 31.71 -8.75 0.27
N LEU A 185 31.58 -8.02 -0.84
CA LEU A 185 31.34 -6.59 -0.83
C LEU A 185 29.90 -6.27 -0.41
N LEU A 186 28.95 -7.15 -0.72
CA LEU A 186 27.53 -6.95 -0.45
C LEU A 186 27.14 -7.25 1.01
N ASN A 187 26.58 -6.26 1.69
CA ASN A 187 25.91 -6.38 2.98
C ASN A 187 24.50 -6.97 2.79
N LYS A 188 24.42 -8.30 2.77
CA LYS A 188 23.19 -9.05 2.53
C LYS A 188 22.08 -8.74 3.54
N SER A 189 22.42 -8.50 4.80
CA SER A 189 21.41 -8.19 5.84
C SER A 189 20.78 -6.80 5.64
N ALA A 190 21.56 -5.82 5.18
CA ALA A 190 21.02 -4.51 4.85
C ALA A 190 20.12 -4.59 3.60
N LEU A 191 20.56 -5.32 2.58
CA LEU A 191 19.77 -5.55 1.37
C LEU A 191 18.45 -6.26 1.66
N GLN A 192 18.46 -7.30 2.51
CA GLN A 192 17.26 -8.03 2.92
C GLN A 192 16.24 -7.09 3.57
N ARG A 193 16.67 -6.27 4.54
CA ARG A 193 15.76 -5.33 5.22
C ARG A 193 15.12 -4.31 4.27
N ALA A 194 15.92 -3.74 3.37
CA ALA A 194 15.40 -2.81 2.37
C ALA A 194 14.42 -3.51 1.41
N SER A 195 14.73 -4.74 1.01
CA SER A 195 13.83 -5.55 0.18
C SER A 195 12.51 -5.86 0.91
N ASP A 196 12.56 -6.25 2.19
CA ASP A 196 11.37 -6.57 2.99
C ASP A 196 10.42 -5.37 3.14
N GLU A 197 10.97 -4.16 3.28
CA GLU A 197 10.21 -2.91 3.30
C GLU A 197 9.46 -2.68 1.98
N ILE A 198 10.16 -2.79 0.85
CA ILE A 198 9.57 -2.64 -0.49
C ILE A 198 8.50 -3.71 -0.74
N LEU A 199 8.76 -4.96 -0.36
CA LEU A 199 7.81 -6.06 -0.47
C LEU A 199 6.58 -5.87 0.42
N GLY A 200 6.71 -5.12 1.52
CA GLY A 200 5.58 -4.67 2.33
C GLY A 200 4.60 -3.82 1.52
N TYR A 201 5.11 -2.88 0.71
CA TYR A 201 4.28 -2.06 -0.17
C TYR A 201 3.69 -2.85 -1.34
N TYR A 202 4.44 -3.79 -1.92
CA TYR A 202 3.87 -4.74 -2.88
C TYR A 202 2.69 -5.50 -2.27
N ARG A 203 2.87 -6.11 -1.10
CA ARG A 203 1.79 -6.84 -0.40
C ARG A 203 0.56 -5.97 -0.20
N ARG A 204 0.73 -4.72 0.22
CA ARG A 204 -0.38 -3.74 0.35
C ARG A 204 -1.14 -3.57 -0.96
N ILE A 205 -0.45 -3.32 -2.07
CA ILE A 205 -1.08 -3.16 -3.40
C ILE A 205 -1.79 -4.46 -3.82
N LEU A 206 -1.12 -5.61 -3.71
CA LEU A 206 -1.67 -6.90 -4.13
C LEU A 206 -2.95 -7.24 -3.36
N GLN A 207 -2.95 -7.05 -2.04
CA GLN A 207 -4.09 -7.30 -1.17
C GLN A 207 -5.22 -6.31 -1.42
N ASP A 208 -4.90 -5.03 -1.60
CA ASP A 208 -5.87 -3.98 -1.88
C ASP A 208 -6.63 -4.22 -3.19
N VAL A 209 -5.91 -4.66 -4.23
CA VAL A 209 -6.52 -5.05 -5.51
C VAL A 209 -7.32 -6.34 -5.38
N ALA A 210 -6.82 -7.36 -4.68
CA ALA A 210 -7.57 -8.61 -4.45
C ALA A 210 -8.91 -8.35 -3.76
N LEU A 211 -8.95 -7.43 -2.79
CA LEU A 211 -10.13 -7.09 -2.01
C LEU A 211 -11.15 -6.27 -2.82
N ASN A 212 -10.69 -5.26 -3.57
CA ASN A 212 -11.57 -4.29 -4.22
C ASN A 212 -11.87 -4.63 -5.69
N PHE A 213 -11.04 -5.46 -6.31
CA PHE A 213 -11.12 -5.84 -7.72
C PHE A 213 -10.74 -7.34 -7.86
N PRO A 214 -11.54 -8.28 -7.31
CA PRO A 214 -11.17 -9.70 -7.21
C PRO A 214 -10.95 -10.40 -8.56
N ASP A 215 -11.48 -9.83 -9.65
CA ASP A 215 -11.28 -10.29 -11.02
C ASP A 215 -9.98 -9.79 -11.68
N VAL A 216 -9.21 -8.96 -10.99
CA VAL A 216 -7.98 -8.35 -11.52
C VAL A 216 -6.77 -9.18 -11.14
N VAL A 217 -5.99 -9.54 -12.16
CA VAL A 217 -4.66 -10.13 -11.99
C VAL A 217 -3.58 -9.10 -12.26
N ILE A 218 -2.64 -9.00 -11.32
CA ILE A 218 -1.49 -8.12 -11.37
C ILE A 218 -0.30 -8.89 -11.96
N PHE A 219 0.31 -8.36 -13.00
CA PHE A 219 1.56 -8.86 -13.57
C PHE A 219 2.70 -7.94 -13.16
N GLY A 220 3.59 -8.47 -12.33
CA GLY A 220 4.86 -7.82 -12.01
C GLY A 220 6.03 -8.50 -12.72
N HIS A 221 7.20 -7.86 -12.64
CA HIS A 221 8.41 -8.38 -13.26
C HIS A 221 9.65 -8.17 -12.41
N GLY A 222 10.70 -8.92 -12.71
CA GLY A 222 12.05 -8.69 -12.19
C GLY A 222 12.95 -8.16 -13.29
N TYR A 223 13.68 -7.07 -13.00
CA TYR A 223 14.55 -6.38 -13.93
C TYR A 223 15.69 -7.27 -14.48
N ASP A 224 16.16 -6.94 -15.68
CA ASP A 224 17.45 -7.41 -16.21
C ASP A 224 18.62 -6.66 -15.54
N THR A 225 19.84 -7.14 -15.67
CA THR A 225 21.03 -6.58 -15.00
C THR A 225 21.64 -5.39 -15.77
N PRO A 226 21.62 -4.16 -15.21
CA PRO A 226 22.19 -2.99 -15.86
C PRO A 226 23.72 -3.04 -16.03
N PHE A 227 24.24 -2.03 -16.74
CA PHE A 227 25.67 -1.87 -17.01
C PHE A 227 26.23 -0.61 -16.36
N PRO A 228 27.19 -0.72 -15.43
CA PRO A 228 27.96 0.44 -15.01
C PRO A 228 28.90 0.89 -16.14
N LEU A 229 28.88 2.18 -16.44
CA LEU A 229 29.64 2.79 -17.54
C LEU A 229 30.64 3.80 -17.00
N LYS A 230 31.89 3.73 -17.48
CA LYS A 230 32.99 4.59 -17.01
C LYS A 230 32.60 6.07 -16.96
N GLY A 231 32.82 6.73 -15.83
CA GLY A 231 32.53 8.15 -15.61
C GLY A 231 31.05 8.55 -15.59
N LYS A 232 30.10 7.61 -15.77
CA LYS A 232 28.66 7.89 -15.72
C LYS A 232 28.14 7.90 -14.29
N LYS A 233 27.16 8.75 -14.02
CA LYS A 233 26.79 9.19 -12.67
C LYS A 233 26.13 8.13 -11.79
N HIS A 234 25.36 7.21 -12.36
CA HIS A 234 24.54 6.29 -11.59
C HIS A 234 25.37 5.21 -10.91
N PHE A 235 26.26 4.59 -11.68
CA PHE A 235 27.06 3.48 -11.19
C PHE A 235 28.54 3.69 -11.40
N GLY A 236 28.99 4.05 -12.60
CA GLY A 236 30.39 4.05 -12.95
C GLY A 236 31.24 4.99 -12.12
N LYS A 237 30.90 6.29 -12.09
CA LYS A 237 31.59 7.30 -11.29
C LYS A 237 31.53 6.96 -9.79
N PRO A 238 30.38 6.62 -9.19
CA PRO A 238 30.34 6.17 -7.80
C PRO A 238 31.19 4.92 -7.50
N PHE A 239 31.28 3.95 -8.42
CA PHE A 239 32.18 2.80 -8.27
C PHE A 239 33.65 3.22 -8.35
N GLU A 240 34.02 4.08 -9.31
CA GLU A 240 35.36 4.63 -9.46
C GLU A 240 35.82 5.40 -8.21
N GLU A 241 34.96 6.27 -7.67
CA GLU A 241 35.22 7.04 -6.44
C GLU A 241 35.45 6.13 -5.23
N LYS A 242 34.81 4.95 -5.20
CA LYS A 242 35.01 3.93 -4.15
C LYS A 242 36.12 2.94 -4.48
N GLY A 243 36.81 3.10 -5.62
CA GLY A 243 37.89 2.24 -6.09
C GLY A 243 37.42 0.83 -6.49
N ILE A 244 36.13 0.64 -6.75
CA ILE A 244 35.52 -0.65 -7.14
C ILE A 244 35.63 -0.79 -8.66
N PRO A 245 36.30 -1.84 -9.18
CA PRO A 245 36.32 -2.13 -10.61
C PRO A 245 34.90 -2.31 -11.19
N LEU A 246 34.64 -1.82 -12.41
CA LEU A 246 33.29 -1.83 -13.01
C LEU A 246 32.72 -3.23 -13.21
N ASP A 247 33.56 -4.23 -13.48
CA ASP A 247 33.17 -5.64 -13.57
C ASP A 247 32.69 -6.17 -12.21
N VAL A 248 33.43 -5.89 -11.14
CA VAL A 248 33.02 -6.21 -9.76
C VAL A 248 31.75 -5.44 -9.38
N GLY A 249 31.65 -4.16 -9.76
CA GLY A 249 30.46 -3.34 -9.54
C GLY A 249 29.22 -3.88 -10.26
N ARG A 250 29.39 -4.37 -11.49
CA ARG A 250 28.32 -5.02 -12.25
C ARG A 250 27.87 -6.33 -11.60
N ASP A 251 28.81 -7.12 -11.08
CA ASP A 251 28.47 -8.33 -10.32
C ASP A 251 27.70 -8.00 -9.03
N VAL A 252 28.02 -6.91 -8.35
CA VAL A 252 27.24 -6.43 -7.20
C VAL A 252 25.82 -6.05 -7.61
N ILE A 253 25.65 -5.27 -8.69
CA ILE A 253 24.34 -4.90 -9.24
C ILE A 253 23.54 -6.17 -9.55
N ARG A 254 24.17 -7.14 -10.23
CA ARG A 254 23.56 -8.43 -10.56
C ARG A 254 23.05 -9.14 -9.30
N LEU A 255 23.87 -9.24 -8.26
CA LEU A 255 23.46 -9.90 -7.00
C LEU A 255 22.28 -9.18 -6.32
N ILE A 256 22.21 -7.85 -6.37
CA ILE A 256 21.09 -7.07 -5.83
C ILE A 256 19.82 -7.32 -6.64
N VAL A 257 19.89 -7.22 -7.97
CA VAL A 257 18.77 -7.47 -8.87
C VAL A 257 18.28 -8.92 -8.76
N GLU A 258 19.17 -9.89 -8.72
CA GLU A 258 18.85 -11.31 -8.51
C GLU A 258 18.16 -11.54 -7.16
N HIS A 259 18.64 -10.92 -6.09
CA HIS A 259 18.01 -11.02 -4.77
C HIS A 259 16.57 -10.49 -4.81
N PHE A 260 16.37 -9.28 -5.31
CA PHE A 260 15.05 -8.65 -5.34
C PHE A 260 14.08 -9.38 -6.27
N ARG A 261 14.56 -9.83 -7.43
CA ARG A 261 13.82 -10.68 -8.37
C ARG A 261 13.30 -11.96 -7.70
N ASN A 262 14.16 -12.66 -6.96
CA ASN A 262 13.76 -13.88 -6.25
C ASN A 262 12.68 -13.57 -5.19
N SER A 263 12.79 -12.43 -4.52
CA SER A 263 11.79 -11.99 -3.54
C SER A 263 10.45 -11.64 -4.17
N LEU A 264 10.44 -10.94 -5.32
CA LEU A 264 9.21 -10.68 -6.08
C LEU A 264 8.59 -11.99 -6.59
N SER A 265 9.40 -12.91 -7.11
CA SER A 265 8.93 -14.23 -7.52
C SER A 265 8.28 -15.00 -6.38
N ALA A 266 8.80 -14.88 -5.16
CA ALA A 266 8.23 -15.51 -3.98
C ALA A 266 6.83 -14.96 -3.62
N LEU A 267 6.53 -13.68 -3.91
CA LEU A 267 5.18 -13.13 -3.69
C LEU A 267 4.11 -13.88 -4.49
N ALA A 268 4.42 -14.33 -5.70
CA ALA A 268 3.47 -15.06 -6.55
C ALA A 268 3.05 -16.43 -5.95
N LYS A 269 3.76 -16.93 -4.94
CA LYS A 269 3.38 -18.15 -4.22
C LYS A 269 2.30 -17.92 -3.16
N HIS A 270 2.12 -16.66 -2.73
CA HIS A 270 1.26 -16.29 -1.61
C HIS A 270 0.13 -15.33 -2.02
N HIS A 271 0.09 -14.92 -3.29
CA HIS A 271 -0.90 -14.01 -3.84
C HIS A 271 -1.42 -14.55 -5.18
N ASP A 272 -2.59 -15.17 -5.17
CA ASP A 272 -3.19 -15.79 -6.36
C ASP A 272 -3.48 -14.79 -7.49
N ASN A 273 -3.72 -13.53 -7.11
CA ASN A 273 -3.92 -12.42 -8.03
C ASN A 273 -2.61 -11.79 -8.53
N TYR A 274 -1.44 -12.37 -8.24
CA TYR A 274 -0.14 -11.86 -8.69
C TYR A 274 0.60 -12.88 -9.55
N ARG A 275 1.09 -12.43 -10.70
CA ARG A 275 1.92 -13.20 -11.63
C ARG A 275 3.26 -12.51 -11.81
N PHE A 276 4.32 -13.25 -11.56
CA PHE A 276 5.69 -12.77 -11.69
C PHE A 276 6.27 -13.16 -13.05
N THR A 277 6.93 -12.21 -13.72
CA THR A 277 7.64 -12.41 -14.99
C THR A 277 9.13 -12.12 -14.83
N ASP A 278 10.00 -13.06 -15.18
CA ASP A 278 11.45 -12.85 -15.13
C ASP A 278 11.96 -12.23 -16.43
N LEU A 279 12.59 -11.05 -16.37
CA LEU A 279 13.18 -10.39 -17.54
C LEU A 279 14.71 -10.57 -17.61
N SER A 280 15.29 -11.44 -16.79
CA SER A 280 16.74 -11.71 -16.78
C SER A 280 17.22 -12.15 -18.16
N GLY A 281 18.19 -11.41 -18.72
CA GLY A 281 18.74 -11.63 -20.06
C GLY A 281 17.83 -11.20 -21.22
N ALA A 282 16.62 -10.71 -20.97
CA ALA A 282 15.69 -10.31 -22.03
C ALA A 282 16.16 -9.04 -22.75
N VAL A 283 16.75 -8.09 -22.02
CA VAL A 283 17.24 -6.84 -22.61
C VAL A 283 18.41 -7.12 -23.53
N GLY A 284 19.38 -7.92 -23.08
CA GLY A 284 20.55 -8.29 -23.87
C GLY A 284 21.87 -8.04 -23.13
N GLY A 285 22.85 -8.87 -23.45
CA GLY A 285 24.11 -8.97 -22.70
C GLY A 285 25.20 -7.98 -23.10
N ARG A 286 24.91 -6.92 -23.88
CA ARG A 286 25.91 -5.94 -24.32
C ARG A 286 25.46 -4.53 -23.99
N THR A 287 26.41 -3.63 -23.74
CA THR A 287 26.14 -2.21 -23.42
C THR A 287 25.30 -1.50 -24.48
N LYS A 288 25.41 -1.84 -25.77
CA LYS A 288 24.60 -1.25 -26.84
C LYS A 288 23.12 -1.63 -26.82
N ASP A 289 22.76 -2.68 -26.05
CA ASP A 289 21.37 -3.08 -25.84
C ASP A 289 20.70 -2.21 -24.75
N TRP A 290 21.47 -1.28 -24.17
CA TRP A 290 21.09 -0.32 -23.13
C TRP A 290 21.32 1.10 -23.62
N HIS A 291 20.39 2.00 -23.28
CA HIS A 291 20.49 3.42 -23.60
C HIS A 291 21.44 4.14 -22.64
N ASP A 292 21.31 3.86 -21.35
CA ASP A 292 22.16 4.39 -20.29
C ASP A 292 22.55 3.29 -19.28
N GLU A 293 23.02 3.68 -18.09
CA GLU A 293 23.45 2.73 -17.06
C GLU A 293 22.31 1.88 -16.46
N LEU A 294 21.04 2.28 -16.63
CA LEU A 294 19.85 1.73 -15.98
C LEU A 294 18.76 1.29 -16.96
N HIS A 295 18.65 1.95 -18.11
CA HIS A 295 17.51 1.83 -19.02
C HIS A 295 17.92 1.11 -20.33
N PRO A 296 17.15 0.10 -20.77
CA PRO A 296 17.29 -0.53 -22.08
C PRO A 296 17.24 0.45 -23.27
N SER A 297 17.78 0.06 -24.43
CA SER A 297 17.46 0.76 -25.69
C SER A 297 16.02 0.46 -26.13
N ASP A 298 15.52 1.13 -27.19
CA ASP A 298 14.22 0.78 -27.80
C ASP A 298 14.09 -0.71 -28.10
N GLU A 299 15.10 -1.31 -28.75
CA GLU A 299 15.11 -2.73 -29.03
C GLU A 299 15.25 -3.58 -27.77
N GLY A 300 15.95 -3.08 -26.76
CA GLY A 300 16.09 -3.72 -25.45
C GLY A 300 14.74 -3.79 -24.72
N PHE A 301 14.01 -2.67 -24.66
CA PHE A 301 12.67 -2.60 -24.08
C PHE A 301 11.67 -3.46 -24.85
N ALA A 302 11.72 -3.46 -26.18
CA ALA A 302 10.86 -4.31 -27.00
C ALA A 302 11.07 -5.80 -26.67
N ARG A 303 12.33 -6.25 -26.48
CA ARG A 303 12.61 -7.62 -26.03
C ARG A 303 12.14 -7.88 -24.60
N ALA A 304 12.32 -6.92 -23.69
CA ALA A 304 11.88 -7.03 -22.30
C ALA A 304 10.34 -7.03 -22.15
N ALA A 305 9.61 -6.40 -23.07
CA ALA A 305 8.15 -6.39 -23.08
C ALA A 305 7.55 -7.75 -23.48
N GLN A 306 8.26 -8.54 -24.32
CA GLN A 306 7.71 -9.76 -24.90
C GLN A 306 7.32 -10.82 -23.85
N PRO A 307 8.14 -11.15 -22.83
CA PRO A 307 7.74 -12.10 -21.79
C PRO A 307 6.47 -11.66 -21.02
N LEU A 308 6.33 -10.37 -20.74
CA LEU A 308 5.14 -9.81 -20.08
C LEU A 308 3.90 -9.93 -20.98
N LEU A 309 4.02 -9.59 -22.26
CA LEU A 309 2.94 -9.73 -23.24
C LEU A 309 2.48 -11.18 -23.37
N ASP A 310 3.42 -12.12 -23.45
CA ASP A 310 3.13 -13.55 -23.53
C ASP A 310 2.40 -14.04 -22.27
N ALA A 311 2.85 -13.60 -21.08
CA ALA A 311 2.21 -13.95 -19.81
C ALA A 311 0.79 -13.40 -19.70
N VAL A 312 0.56 -12.15 -20.13
CA VAL A 312 -0.77 -11.51 -20.14
C VAL A 312 -1.71 -12.23 -21.10
N ARG A 313 -1.28 -12.51 -22.34
CA ARG A 313 -2.10 -13.25 -23.31
C ARG A 313 -2.43 -14.66 -22.83
N ALA A 314 -1.45 -15.38 -22.28
CA ALA A 314 -1.65 -16.71 -21.72
C ALA A 314 -2.64 -16.74 -20.54
N HIS A 315 -2.87 -15.61 -19.87
CA HIS A 315 -3.90 -15.47 -18.85
C HIS A 315 -5.27 -15.14 -19.45
N LEU A 316 -5.32 -14.23 -20.41
CA LEU A 316 -6.55 -13.80 -21.08
C LEU A 316 -7.18 -14.91 -21.95
N ASP A 317 -6.37 -15.80 -22.51
CA ASP A 317 -6.84 -16.93 -23.34
C ASP A 317 -7.43 -18.09 -22.50
N ARG A 318 -7.29 -18.06 -21.17
CA ARG A 318 -7.92 -19.07 -20.31
C ARG A 318 -9.41 -18.76 -20.20
N PRO A 319 -10.32 -19.75 -20.35
CA PRO A 319 -11.72 -19.54 -20.02
C PRO A 319 -11.79 -19.06 -18.56
N ALA A 320 -12.61 -18.03 -18.31
CA ALA A 320 -12.78 -17.50 -16.97
C ALA A 320 -13.17 -18.65 -16.03
N THR A 321 -12.23 -19.10 -15.22
CA THR A 321 -12.53 -20.05 -14.14
C THR A 321 -13.45 -19.31 -13.20
N PRO A 322 -14.67 -19.81 -12.92
CA PRO A 322 -15.46 -19.27 -11.83
C PRO A 322 -14.59 -19.35 -10.58
N LEU A 323 -14.24 -18.19 -10.02
CA LEU A 323 -13.71 -18.10 -8.67
C LEU A 323 -14.83 -18.63 -7.77
N PHE A 324 -14.77 -19.92 -7.41
CA PHE A 324 -15.54 -20.71 -6.45
C PHE A 324 -15.88 -22.09 -7.01
N GLU A 325 -14.86 -22.95 -7.16
CA GLU A 325 -15.03 -24.37 -6.88
C GLU A 325 -13.97 -24.78 -5.87
N SER A 326 -14.42 -25.34 -4.75
CA SER A 326 -13.61 -25.67 -3.59
C SER A 326 -12.49 -26.66 -3.96
N ALA A 327 -11.24 -26.25 -3.79
CA ALA A 327 -10.10 -27.16 -3.79
C ALA A 327 -9.43 -27.12 -2.41
N ALA A 328 -9.35 -28.29 -1.79
CA ALA A 328 -8.79 -28.53 -0.47
C ALA A 328 -7.32 -28.05 -0.37
N ILE A 329 -7.00 -27.41 0.75
CA ILE A 329 -5.66 -26.89 1.08
C ILE A 329 -4.76 -28.05 1.58
N PRO A 330 -3.56 -28.27 1.02
CA PRO A 330 -2.54 -29.13 1.63
C PRO A 330 -1.82 -28.39 2.76
N ALA A 331 -1.61 -29.08 3.88
CA ALA A 331 -0.95 -28.57 5.08
C ALA A 331 0.51 -28.15 4.81
N ALA A 332 0.90 -26.94 5.24
CA ALA A 332 2.28 -26.44 5.22
C ALA A 332 2.80 -26.25 6.65
N GLU A 333 4.06 -26.66 6.84
CA GLU A 333 4.74 -26.85 8.13
C GLU A 333 5.06 -25.55 8.88
N ALA A 334 4.99 -25.66 10.21
CA ALA A 334 5.17 -24.61 11.19
C ALA A 334 6.63 -24.12 11.37
N ARG A 335 6.81 -22.80 11.52
CA ARG A 335 7.91 -22.20 12.28
C ARG A 335 7.33 -21.39 13.45
N ARG A 336 7.96 -21.55 14.61
CA ARG A 336 7.51 -21.23 15.98
C ARG A 336 7.87 -19.80 16.43
N ASP A 337 7.18 -19.39 17.52
CA ASP A 337 7.46 -18.32 18.52
C ASP A 337 7.06 -16.88 18.14
N ARG A 338 6.26 -16.08 18.89
CA ARG A 338 5.64 -16.13 20.25
C ARG A 338 4.33 -15.30 20.24
N GLY A 339 3.27 -15.75 20.93
CA GLY A 339 1.99 -15.03 21.07
C GLY A 339 1.83 -14.28 22.40
N HIS A 340 0.79 -13.42 22.49
CA HIS A 340 -0.26 -13.37 23.54
C HIS A 340 -1.36 -12.35 23.16
N VAL A 341 -2.62 -12.67 23.50
CA VAL A 341 -3.86 -11.93 23.22
C VAL A 341 -4.55 -11.65 24.56
N ASP A 342 -4.87 -10.39 24.88
CA ASP A 342 -5.85 -10.10 25.93
C ASP A 342 -6.52 -8.72 25.74
N GLY A 343 -7.83 -8.60 25.95
CA GLY A 343 -8.57 -7.36 25.75
C GLY A 343 -10.08 -7.50 25.96
N SER A 344 -10.58 -7.05 27.12
CA SER A 344 -11.99 -7.10 27.56
C SER A 344 -12.87 -6.00 26.97
N MET A 345 -14.15 -6.31 26.67
CA MET A 345 -15.20 -5.35 26.25
C MET A 345 -16.26 -5.18 27.38
N ILE A 346 -16.62 -3.95 27.76
CA ILE A 346 -17.60 -3.68 28.86
C ILE A 346 -18.90 -3.09 28.30
N LEU A 347 -20.05 -3.62 28.74
CA LEU A 347 -21.41 -3.14 28.46
C LEU A 347 -21.92 -2.16 29.52
N SER A 348 -22.95 -1.39 29.18
CA SER A 348 -23.65 -0.54 30.15
C SER A 348 -24.90 -1.23 30.69
N ASP A 349 -25.10 -1.12 32.01
CA ASP A 349 -26.26 -1.64 32.76
C ASP A 349 -27.59 -1.26 32.10
N ALA A 350 -28.25 -2.24 31.47
CA ALA A 350 -29.65 -2.15 31.08
C ALA A 350 -30.28 -3.54 31.20
N GLY A 351 -31.15 -3.68 32.21
CA GLY A 351 -31.73 -4.92 32.68
C GLY A 351 -32.44 -5.77 31.62
N SER A 352 -32.53 -7.06 31.97
CA SER A 352 -33.10 -8.17 31.22
C SER A 352 -34.41 -7.82 30.49
N ALA A 353 -34.32 -7.67 29.18
CA ALA A 353 -35.46 -7.75 28.27
C ALA A 353 -35.07 -8.63 27.07
N ALA A 354 -36.03 -9.43 26.60
CA ALA A 354 -35.85 -10.51 25.63
C ALA A 354 -35.09 -10.09 24.36
N ILE A 355 -34.24 -11.00 23.90
CA ILE A 355 -33.24 -10.86 22.84
C ILE A 355 -33.90 -10.87 21.44
N PRO A 356 -33.77 -9.81 20.62
CA PRO A 356 -33.89 -9.91 19.17
C PRO A 356 -32.51 -10.20 18.59
N ALA A 357 -32.38 -11.33 17.90
CA ALA A 357 -31.11 -11.81 17.35
C ALA A 357 -30.49 -10.78 16.38
N ALA A 358 -29.21 -10.44 16.60
CA ALA A 358 -28.33 -10.10 15.49
C ALA A 358 -28.40 -11.26 14.48
N SER A 359 -28.41 -11.00 13.17
CA SER A 359 -28.50 -12.09 12.18
C SER A 359 -27.44 -13.14 12.51
N SER A 360 -27.88 -14.34 12.89
CA SER A 360 -27.04 -15.43 13.42
C SER A 360 -25.79 -15.68 12.57
N ASP A 361 -25.88 -15.40 11.26
CA ASP A 361 -24.84 -15.53 10.25
C ASP A 361 -23.61 -14.62 10.48
N LEU A 362 -23.82 -13.38 10.98
CA LEU A 362 -22.73 -12.44 11.28
C LEU A 362 -21.96 -12.90 12.52
N VAL A 363 -22.68 -13.18 13.60
CA VAL A 363 -22.10 -13.64 14.88
C VAL A 363 -21.36 -14.95 14.69
N GLU A 364 -21.94 -15.89 13.94
CA GLU A 364 -21.33 -17.18 13.64
C GLU A 364 -20.08 -17.04 12.73
N THR A 365 -20.08 -16.10 11.78
CA THR A 365 -18.91 -15.79 10.94
C THR A 365 -17.77 -15.18 11.75
N LEU A 366 -18.09 -14.24 12.66
CA LEU A 366 -17.13 -13.63 13.58
C LEU A 366 -16.50 -14.69 14.49
N TYR A 367 -17.32 -15.58 15.04
CA TYR A 367 -16.90 -16.72 15.86
C TYR A 367 -15.96 -17.68 15.11
N ARG A 368 -16.35 -18.16 13.92
CA ARG A 368 -15.54 -19.10 13.13
C ARG A 368 -14.18 -18.51 12.73
N ASN A 369 -14.11 -17.21 12.48
CA ASN A 369 -12.86 -16.54 12.11
C ASN A 369 -11.94 -16.30 13.31
N ALA A 370 -12.49 -15.97 14.49
CA ALA A 370 -11.71 -15.88 15.74
C ALA A 370 -11.14 -17.25 16.18
N VAL A 371 -11.91 -18.33 16.04
CA VAL A 371 -11.46 -19.70 16.34
C VAL A 371 -10.38 -20.16 15.34
N ARG A 372 -10.47 -19.78 14.05
CA ARG A 372 -9.43 -20.04 13.05
C ARG A 372 -8.11 -19.33 13.35
N GLN A 373 -8.15 -18.15 13.95
CA GLN A 373 -6.94 -17.43 14.38
C GLN A 373 -6.25 -18.11 15.58
N ARG A 374 -7.00 -18.77 16.48
CA ARG A 374 -6.44 -19.47 17.66
C ARG A 374 -5.95 -20.90 17.39
N SER A 375 -6.55 -21.63 16.45
CA SER A 375 -6.18 -23.03 16.16
C SER A 375 -4.77 -23.21 15.53
N GLN A 376 -3.99 -22.14 15.40
CA GLN A 376 -2.56 -22.15 15.09
C GLN A 376 -1.64 -22.01 16.32
N ALA A 377 -2.19 -21.86 17.53
CA ALA A 377 -1.44 -21.66 18.75
C ALA A 377 -2.04 -22.48 19.89
N ASP A 378 -1.57 -23.73 20.08
CA ASP A 378 -1.75 -24.41 21.36
C ASP A 378 -0.60 -25.36 21.67
N ALA A 379 0.21 -24.96 22.66
CA ALA A 379 0.85 -25.85 23.64
C ALA A 379 1.48 -25.03 24.78
N GLY A 380 0.77 -24.90 25.91
CA GLY A 380 1.36 -24.73 27.25
C GLY A 380 1.34 -23.32 27.86
N ASP A 381 0.46 -23.12 28.83
CA ASP A 381 0.26 -21.92 29.65
C ASP A 381 0.92 -22.07 31.05
N PRO A 382 1.84 -21.18 31.47
CA PRO A 382 2.31 -21.08 32.85
C PRO A 382 1.70 -19.95 33.70
N ASP A 383 0.87 -19.06 33.14
CA ASP A 383 0.33 -17.87 33.84
C ASP A 383 -1.21 -17.82 33.87
N ALA A 384 -1.85 -19.00 33.93
CA ALA A 384 -3.24 -19.13 34.38
C ALA A 384 -3.39 -18.61 35.83
N GLY A 385 -3.72 -17.32 35.96
CA GLY A 385 -4.25 -16.74 37.18
C GLY A 385 -3.44 -15.59 37.77
N GLU A 386 -3.55 -14.41 37.18
CA GLU A 386 -3.29 -13.15 37.90
C GLU A 386 -4.40 -12.10 37.63
N ASP A 387 -5.64 -12.47 37.94
CA ASP A 387 -6.65 -11.48 38.31
C ASP A 387 -6.23 -10.86 39.64
N ARG A 388 -6.01 -9.53 39.66
CA ARG A 388 -6.28 -8.73 40.86
C ARG A 388 -6.46 -7.24 40.57
N PHE A 389 -7.74 -6.86 40.65
CA PHE A 389 -8.34 -5.56 40.97
C PHE A 389 -8.64 -4.60 39.80
N ILE A 390 -9.89 -4.65 39.31
CA ILE A 390 -11.01 -3.70 39.58
C ILE A 390 -12.34 -4.47 39.33
N ASN A 391 -13.42 -4.08 40.01
CA ASN A 391 -14.66 -4.87 40.21
C ASN A 391 -15.31 -5.43 38.91
N PRO A 392 -15.36 -6.77 38.71
CA PRO A 392 -15.66 -7.46 37.45
C PRO A 392 -17.15 -7.77 37.20
N THR A 393 -18.11 -6.95 37.66
CA THR A 393 -19.54 -7.27 37.50
C THR A 393 -20.27 -6.54 36.38
N ASP A 394 -19.65 -5.56 35.71
CA ASP A 394 -20.38 -4.69 34.77
C ASP A 394 -19.96 -4.90 33.30
N GLY A 395 -19.02 -5.81 33.02
CA GLY A 395 -18.54 -6.12 31.67
C GLY A 395 -18.57 -7.61 31.39
N LEU A 396 -18.74 -7.97 30.11
CA LEU A 396 -18.65 -9.35 29.66
C LEU A 396 -17.20 -9.83 29.82
N ASP A 397 -17.04 -10.89 30.60
CA ASP A 397 -15.77 -11.61 30.70
C ASP A 397 -15.49 -12.32 29.36
N MET A 398 -14.49 -11.82 28.63
CA MET A 398 -14.03 -12.36 27.35
C MET A 398 -12.82 -13.28 27.52
N SER A 399 -12.37 -13.55 28.75
CA SER A 399 -11.19 -14.38 29.01
C SER A 399 -11.41 -15.83 28.54
N GLY A 400 -12.66 -16.31 28.59
CA GLY A 400 -13.12 -17.57 28.02
C GLY A 400 -13.51 -17.52 26.55
N PHE A 401 -13.40 -16.37 25.87
CA PHE A 401 -13.88 -16.22 24.51
C PHE A 401 -13.06 -17.06 23.52
N GLY A 402 -13.72 -18.01 22.87
CA GLY A 402 -13.11 -19.03 22.01
C GLY A 402 -12.88 -20.39 22.70
N GLN A 403 -13.34 -20.57 23.94
CA GLN A 403 -13.26 -21.85 24.69
C GLN A 403 -14.55 -22.68 24.59
N ASP A 404 -15.71 -22.02 24.60
CA ASP A 404 -17.02 -22.68 24.50
C ASP A 404 -17.95 -21.96 23.48
N PRO A 405 -18.36 -22.65 22.40
CA PRO A 405 -19.15 -22.05 21.33
C PRO A 405 -20.48 -21.43 21.78
N GLN A 406 -21.11 -21.99 22.82
CA GLN A 406 -22.42 -21.54 23.29
C GLN A 406 -22.27 -20.24 24.10
N SER A 407 -21.30 -20.21 25.02
CA SER A 407 -20.94 -19.02 25.79
C SER A 407 -20.47 -17.86 24.89
N ASP A 408 -19.71 -18.15 23.83
CA ASP A 408 -19.16 -17.13 22.93
C ASP A 408 -20.22 -16.44 22.07
N ILE A 409 -21.23 -17.20 21.63
CA ILE A 409 -22.38 -16.66 20.92
C ILE A 409 -23.18 -15.73 21.84
N GLU A 410 -23.40 -16.14 23.10
CA GLU A 410 -24.10 -15.33 24.10
C GLU A 410 -23.36 -14.00 24.37
N ILE A 411 -22.04 -14.04 24.46
CA ILE A 411 -21.20 -12.86 24.69
C ILE A 411 -21.21 -11.88 23.49
N LEU A 412 -21.17 -12.38 22.25
CA LEU A 412 -21.29 -11.54 21.06
C LEU A 412 -22.69 -10.97 20.89
N GLU A 413 -23.74 -11.77 21.12
CA GLU A 413 -25.13 -11.29 21.09
C GLU A 413 -25.36 -10.19 22.15
N GLU A 414 -24.71 -10.31 23.30
CA GLU A 414 -24.74 -9.32 24.37
C GLU A 414 -23.93 -8.05 24.01
N ALA A 415 -22.76 -8.17 23.36
CA ALA A 415 -21.97 -7.05 22.83
C ALA A 415 -22.69 -6.24 21.73
N PHE A 416 -23.54 -6.90 20.93
CA PHE A 416 -24.32 -6.31 19.83
C PHE A 416 -25.79 -6.01 20.19
N ARG A 417 -26.17 -6.12 21.47
CA ARG A 417 -27.56 -5.99 21.95
C ARG A 417 -28.19 -4.65 21.53
N THR A 418 -29.26 -4.72 20.72
CA THR A 418 -30.12 -3.59 20.37
C THR A 418 -31.61 -3.99 20.39
N PRO A 419 -32.49 -3.27 21.11
CA PRO A 419 -33.93 -3.46 20.97
C PRO A 419 -34.39 -3.04 19.57
N GLY A 420 -34.82 -4.01 18.75
CA GLY A 420 -35.35 -3.75 17.39
C GLY A 420 -34.57 -4.41 16.25
N GLY A 421 -33.45 -5.07 16.52
CA GLY A 421 -32.63 -5.72 15.50
C GLY A 421 -31.77 -4.74 14.71
N PHE A 422 -30.57 -5.19 14.32
CA PHE A 422 -29.60 -4.42 13.53
C PHE A 422 -29.77 -4.74 12.04
N GLU A 423 -29.77 -3.75 11.15
CA GLU A 423 -29.65 -4.00 9.70
C GLU A 423 -28.21 -4.42 9.35
N SER A 424 -27.91 -5.70 9.56
CA SER A 424 -26.62 -6.34 9.20
C SER A 424 -26.54 -6.77 7.73
N SER A 425 -27.63 -6.64 6.96
CA SER A 425 -27.83 -7.32 5.69
C SER A 425 -26.79 -7.03 4.60
N ASN A 426 -25.94 -6.00 4.78
CA ASN A 426 -24.90 -5.62 3.82
C ASN A 426 -23.48 -5.50 4.41
N PHE A 427 -23.23 -5.86 5.67
CA PHE A 427 -21.88 -5.80 6.25
C PHE A 427 -21.10 -7.09 5.96
N ASN A 428 -20.04 -6.99 5.15
CA ASN A 428 -19.18 -8.13 4.81
C ASN A 428 -18.16 -8.40 5.93
N ALA A 429 -18.55 -9.15 6.95
CA ALA A 429 -17.68 -9.45 8.09
C ALA A 429 -16.49 -10.36 7.75
N ALA A 430 -16.65 -11.28 6.80
CA ALA A 430 -15.53 -12.07 6.30
C ALA A 430 -14.49 -11.18 5.62
N GLY A 431 -14.93 -10.29 4.72
CA GLY A 431 -14.05 -9.31 4.07
C GLY A 431 -13.42 -8.30 5.04
N PHE A 432 -14.13 -7.91 6.10
CA PHE A 432 -13.56 -7.07 7.15
C PHE A 432 -12.51 -7.82 7.99
N SER A 433 -12.73 -9.10 8.26
CA SER A 433 -11.78 -9.99 8.96
C SER A 433 -10.52 -10.25 8.16
N ASP A 434 -10.67 -10.51 6.86
CA ASP A 434 -9.54 -10.65 5.96
C ASP A 434 -8.77 -9.32 5.89
N PHE A 435 -9.47 -8.20 5.70
CA PHE A 435 -8.86 -6.87 5.74
C PHE A 435 -8.04 -6.62 7.01
N PHE A 436 -8.54 -7.04 8.18
CA PHE A 436 -7.87 -6.86 9.47
C PHE A 436 -6.69 -7.79 9.72
N THR A 437 -6.84 -9.07 9.36
CA THR A 437 -5.79 -10.09 9.51
C THR A 437 -4.53 -9.71 8.72
N LEU A 438 -4.70 -8.91 7.65
CA LEU A 438 -3.61 -8.46 6.78
C LEU A 438 -2.84 -7.23 7.29
N GLN A 439 -3.29 -6.59 8.38
CA GLN A 439 -2.63 -5.39 8.93
C GLN A 439 -1.55 -5.70 9.98
N ASP A 440 -1.33 -6.98 10.31
CA ASP A 440 -0.30 -7.47 11.25
C ASP A 440 -0.31 -6.73 12.60
N LEU A 441 -1.51 -6.45 13.12
CA LEU A 441 -1.68 -5.78 14.40
C LEU A 441 -1.29 -6.73 15.54
N ARG A 442 -0.47 -6.21 16.45
CA ARG A 442 0.08 -7.00 17.56
C ARG A 442 -0.91 -7.17 18.70
N HIS A 443 -1.73 -6.15 18.96
CA HIS A 443 -2.45 -6.03 20.23
C HIS A 443 -3.96 -5.86 20.12
N PHE A 444 -4.53 -5.72 18.94
CA PHE A 444 -5.97 -5.47 18.76
C PHE A 444 -6.61 -6.46 17.82
N ASN A 445 -7.80 -6.94 18.17
CA ASN A 445 -8.60 -7.81 17.32
C ASN A 445 -9.74 -7.04 16.64
N MET A 446 -10.33 -7.67 15.61
CA MET A 446 -11.37 -7.08 14.78
C MET A 446 -12.61 -6.61 15.57
N ALA A 447 -13.02 -7.33 16.60
CA ALA A 447 -14.24 -7.05 17.35
C ALA A 447 -14.13 -5.75 18.16
N GLU A 448 -12.93 -5.44 18.67
CA GLU A 448 -12.68 -4.19 19.42
C GLU A 448 -12.87 -2.94 18.54
N ILE A 449 -12.63 -3.06 17.23
CA ILE A 449 -12.70 -1.95 16.28
C ILE A 449 -14.12 -1.72 15.76
N LEU A 450 -14.94 -2.78 15.78
CA LEU A 450 -16.36 -2.71 15.46
C LEU A 450 -17.22 -2.24 16.63
N TYR A 451 -16.60 -1.86 17.75
CA TYR A 451 -17.31 -1.33 18.90
C TYR A 451 -18.13 -0.07 18.55
N LEU A 452 -19.44 -0.18 18.71
CA LEU A 452 -20.41 0.85 18.32
C LEU A 452 -20.50 2.03 19.32
N GLY A 453 -19.75 1.98 20.41
CA GLY A 453 -19.72 3.01 21.44
C GLY A 453 -20.79 2.82 22.52
N GLY A 454 -20.48 3.23 23.76
CA GLY A 454 -21.30 2.90 24.94
C GLY A 454 -22.67 3.58 25.00
N SER A 455 -22.91 4.64 24.22
CA SER A 455 -24.25 5.25 24.11
C SER A 455 -25.14 4.57 23.07
N ASN A 456 -24.60 3.61 22.31
CA ASN A 456 -25.36 2.84 21.34
C ASN A 456 -26.09 1.65 21.97
N SER A 457 -25.60 1.11 23.09
CA SER A 457 -26.21 -0.02 23.80
C SER A 457 -27.46 0.36 24.59
N ALA A 458 -27.55 1.59 25.09
CA ALA A 458 -28.68 2.05 25.92
C ALA A 458 -28.86 3.57 25.93
N GLY A 459 -30.03 4.04 26.39
CA GLY A 459 -30.35 5.46 26.55
C GLY A 459 -30.82 6.15 25.26
N LYS A 460 -30.74 7.48 25.22
CA LYS A 460 -31.33 8.31 24.14
C LYS A 460 -30.73 8.07 22.74
N CYS A 461 -29.54 7.45 22.66
CA CYS A 461 -28.84 7.14 21.42
C CYS A 461 -28.78 5.63 21.14
N ALA A 462 -29.56 4.83 21.87
CA ALA A 462 -29.60 3.38 21.68
C ALA A 462 -29.91 3.04 20.21
N ALA A 463 -29.21 2.03 19.67
CA ALA A 463 -29.37 1.52 18.31
C ALA A 463 -29.23 2.56 17.19
N SER A 464 -28.62 3.73 17.43
CA SER A 464 -28.51 4.78 16.42
C SER A 464 -27.21 4.75 15.62
N ASN A 465 -26.20 3.97 16.06
CA ASN A 465 -24.94 3.80 15.34
C ASN A 465 -24.99 2.61 14.36
N ALA A 466 -24.06 2.57 13.42
CA ALA A 466 -23.92 1.52 12.43
C ALA A 466 -22.48 1.03 12.33
N LEU A 467 -22.26 -0.13 11.71
CA LEU A 467 -20.91 -0.59 11.34
C LEU A 467 -20.35 0.26 10.19
N PRO A 468 -19.01 0.40 10.08
CA PRO A 468 -18.40 1.22 9.04
C PRO A 468 -18.63 0.60 7.65
N PRO A 469 -19.04 1.41 6.65
CA PRO A 469 -19.14 0.93 5.27
C PRO A 469 -17.75 0.57 4.72
N ALA A 470 -17.71 -0.43 3.82
CA ALA A 470 -16.45 -0.96 3.29
C ALA A 470 -15.53 0.08 2.63
N SER A 471 -16.12 1.09 2.00
CA SER A 471 -15.38 2.21 1.40
C SER A 471 -14.58 3.05 2.39
N LEU A 472 -14.87 2.96 3.70
CA LEU A 472 -14.16 3.67 4.74
C LEU A 472 -13.08 2.82 5.43
N TRP A 473 -13.09 1.49 5.29
CA TRP A 473 -12.18 0.61 6.03
C TRP A 473 -10.70 0.97 5.91
N PRO A 474 -10.14 1.32 4.72
CA PRO A 474 -8.73 1.69 4.61
C PRO A 474 -8.33 2.90 5.48
N ASN A 475 -9.27 3.78 5.81
CA ASN A 475 -8.97 5.02 6.54
C ASN A 475 -8.56 4.76 7.99
N ILE A 476 -8.95 3.62 8.57
CA ILE A 476 -8.69 3.33 9.98
C ILE A 476 -7.29 2.79 10.22
N VAL A 477 -6.65 2.24 9.18
CA VAL A 477 -5.38 1.51 9.28
C VAL A 477 -4.27 2.33 9.94
N PRO A 478 -3.99 3.58 9.52
CA PRO A 478 -2.88 4.33 10.12
C PRO A 478 -3.18 4.70 11.59
N THR A 479 -4.44 5.02 11.91
CA THR A 479 -4.85 5.30 13.30
C THR A 479 -4.73 4.07 14.20
N MET A 480 -4.95 2.90 13.63
CA MET A 480 -4.82 1.63 14.34
C MET A 480 -3.38 1.19 14.56
N LEU A 481 -2.52 1.32 13.56
CA LEU A 481 -1.09 1.10 13.73
C LEU A 481 -0.52 2.08 14.77
N MET A 482 -1.05 3.31 14.80
CA MET A 482 -0.71 4.28 15.83
C MET A 482 -1.16 3.82 17.22
N LEU A 483 -2.39 3.31 17.37
CA LEU A 483 -2.88 2.82 18.66
C LEU A 483 -2.15 1.55 19.13
N ASP A 484 -1.81 0.66 18.21
CA ASP A 484 -1.02 -0.55 18.44
C ASP A 484 0.37 -0.21 18.98
N GLU A 485 1.06 0.77 18.36
CA GLU A 485 2.33 1.29 18.86
C GLU A 485 2.21 2.01 20.20
N ILE A 486 1.10 2.73 20.45
CA ILE A 486 0.84 3.34 21.76
C ILE A 486 0.70 2.24 22.83
N ARG A 487 -0.01 1.15 22.53
CA ARG A 487 -0.20 0.03 23.44
C ARG A 487 1.12 -0.66 23.77
N ASP A 488 1.95 -0.89 22.76
CA ASP A 488 3.29 -1.45 22.92
C ASP A 488 4.16 -0.60 23.86
N ARG A 489 4.14 0.73 23.69
CA ARG A 489 4.91 1.65 24.55
C ARG A 489 4.36 1.83 25.96
N LEU A 490 3.04 1.74 26.13
CA LEU A 490 2.40 1.81 27.44
C LEU A 490 2.60 0.52 28.23
N GLY A 491 2.69 -0.62 27.55
CA GLY A 491 2.83 -1.94 28.19
C GLY A 491 1.62 -2.37 29.00
N CYS A 492 0.47 -1.69 28.86
CA CYS A 492 -0.77 -1.98 29.57
C CYS A 492 -1.97 -2.03 28.61
N PRO A 493 -3.07 -2.69 28.99
CA PRO A 493 -4.28 -2.76 28.17
C PRO A 493 -4.85 -1.37 27.81
N ILE A 494 -5.29 -1.25 26.55
CA ILE A 494 -6.01 -0.08 26.03
C ILE A 494 -7.45 -0.45 25.73
N ARG A 495 -8.37 0.39 26.18
CA ARG A 495 -9.80 0.34 25.90
C ARG A 495 -10.17 1.29 24.79
N ILE A 496 -10.80 0.77 23.74
CA ILE A 496 -11.46 1.55 22.69
C ILE A 496 -12.84 2.01 23.19
N LEU A 497 -13.09 3.31 23.14
CA LEU A 497 -14.34 3.94 23.59
C LEU A 497 -15.24 4.34 22.43
N SER A 498 -14.64 4.67 21.28
CA SER A 498 -15.36 5.02 20.07
C SER A 498 -14.44 4.95 18.86
N VAL A 499 -14.93 4.38 17.76
CA VAL A 499 -14.20 4.30 16.47
C VAL A 499 -15.02 4.92 15.34
N TYR A 500 -15.93 4.17 14.74
CA TYR A 500 -16.83 4.68 13.73
C TYR A 500 -18.09 5.31 14.35
N ARG A 501 -18.54 6.42 13.77
CA ARG A 501 -19.86 6.99 14.05
C ARG A 501 -20.55 7.27 12.73
N ASN A 502 -21.76 6.75 12.53
CA ASN A 502 -22.62 7.26 11.45
C ASN A 502 -23.11 8.69 11.78
N LYS A 503 -23.85 9.33 10.85
CA LYS A 503 -24.27 10.72 11.02
C LYS A 503 -25.25 10.88 12.18
N GLU A 504 -26.16 9.91 12.31
CA GLU A 504 -27.27 9.86 13.24
C GLU A 504 -26.76 9.74 14.68
N TYR A 505 -25.91 8.75 14.95
CA TYR A 505 -25.26 8.55 16.24
C TYR A 505 -24.36 9.73 16.60
N ASN A 506 -23.53 10.21 15.66
CA ASN A 506 -22.64 11.35 15.91
C ASN A 506 -23.44 12.59 16.33
N ALA A 507 -24.58 12.88 15.70
CA ALA A 507 -25.45 13.97 16.11
C ALA A 507 -26.07 13.74 17.50
N CYS A 508 -26.53 12.51 17.78
CA CYS A 508 -27.16 12.16 19.05
C CYS A 508 -26.24 12.33 20.27
N VAL A 509 -24.96 11.93 20.14
CA VAL A 509 -23.94 12.08 21.19
C VAL A 509 -23.34 13.48 21.25
N GLY A 510 -23.84 14.44 20.46
CA GLY A 510 -23.34 15.83 20.45
C GLY A 510 -22.01 16.02 19.72
N GLY A 511 -21.65 15.09 18.83
CA GLY A 511 -20.45 15.15 18.01
C GLY A 511 -20.49 16.28 16.97
N ARG A 512 -19.31 16.78 16.58
CA ARG A 512 -19.19 17.83 15.56
C ARG A 512 -19.54 17.29 14.17
N SER A 513 -20.10 18.15 13.31
CA SER A 513 -20.49 17.80 11.93
C SER A 513 -19.32 17.43 11.01
N ARG A 514 -18.08 17.78 11.39
CA ARG A 514 -16.83 17.40 10.69
C ARG A 514 -15.94 16.48 11.53
N SER A 515 -16.56 15.66 12.39
CA SER A 515 -15.85 14.66 13.21
C SER A 515 -15.06 13.67 12.34
N GLN A 516 -13.88 13.28 12.80
CA GLN A 516 -13.07 12.25 12.14
C GLN A 516 -13.65 10.84 12.33
N HIS A 517 -14.43 10.60 13.39
CA HIS A 517 -15.15 9.33 13.56
C HIS A 517 -16.15 9.04 12.41
N LEU A 518 -16.68 10.08 11.75
CA LEU A 518 -17.54 9.93 10.55
C LEU A 518 -16.78 9.40 9.33
N ARG A 519 -15.45 9.55 9.33
CA ARG A 519 -14.55 9.14 8.24
C ARG A 519 -13.84 7.81 8.53
N PHE A 520 -14.08 7.21 9.70
CA PHE A 520 -13.44 6.00 10.17
C PHE A 520 -11.91 6.10 10.20
N ASN A 521 -11.38 7.23 10.67
CA ASN A 521 -9.93 7.45 10.86
C ASN A 521 -9.62 8.04 12.25
N ALA A 522 -10.45 7.75 13.25
CA ALA A 522 -10.31 8.27 14.60
C ALA A 522 -10.71 7.26 15.67
N ILE A 523 -9.99 7.28 16.78
CA ILE A 523 -10.22 6.41 17.93
C ILE A 523 -10.17 7.24 19.22
N ASP A 524 -11.23 7.15 20.02
CA ASP A 524 -11.23 7.58 21.42
C ASP A 524 -10.85 6.37 22.28
N TRP A 525 -9.87 6.52 23.16
CA TRP A 525 -9.35 5.41 23.96
C TRP A 525 -8.88 5.82 25.35
N ALA A 526 -8.80 4.85 26.26
CA ALA A 526 -8.24 4.99 27.61
C ALA A 526 -7.37 3.77 27.93
N ALA A 527 -6.39 3.88 28.81
CA ALA A 527 -5.63 2.71 29.29
C ALA A 527 -6.03 2.35 30.72
N THR A 528 -5.69 1.13 31.15
CA THR A 528 -5.97 0.67 32.53
C THR A 528 -5.02 1.27 33.55
N GLU A 529 -3.83 1.67 33.13
CA GLU A 529 -2.78 2.22 34.00
C GLU A 529 -2.30 3.59 33.52
N GLY A 530 -1.78 4.39 34.45
CA GLY A 530 -1.30 5.75 34.19
C GLY A 530 -2.41 6.80 34.17
N THR A 531 -2.04 8.04 33.88
CA THR A 531 -2.99 9.16 33.78
C THR A 531 -3.26 9.53 32.33
N VAL A 532 -4.39 10.21 32.06
CA VAL A 532 -4.67 10.80 30.74
C VAL A 532 -3.51 11.68 30.25
N SER A 533 -2.80 12.36 31.16
CA SER A 533 -1.63 13.17 30.76
C SER A 533 -0.46 12.31 30.27
N ASP A 534 -0.26 11.13 30.84
CA ASP A 534 0.75 10.16 30.38
C ASP A 534 0.37 9.60 29.02
N TRP A 535 -0.88 9.18 28.86
CA TRP A 535 -1.41 8.64 27.60
C TRP A 535 -1.30 9.65 26.46
N HIS A 536 -1.67 10.89 26.73
CA HIS A 536 -1.60 11.98 25.77
C HIS A 536 -0.14 12.28 25.38
N ARG A 537 0.79 12.24 26.33
CA ARG A 537 2.22 12.40 26.06
C ARG A 537 2.74 11.27 25.15
N ILE A 538 2.44 10.01 25.48
CA ILE A 538 2.86 8.86 24.66
C ILE A 538 2.25 8.92 23.26
N ALA A 539 0.97 9.30 23.12
CA ALA A 539 0.34 9.48 21.81
C ALA A 539 1.09 10.50 20.95
N LYS A 540 1.55 11.61 21.54
CA LYS A 540 2.35 12.63 20.84
C LYS A 540 3.73 12.11 20.43
N GLU A 541 4.38 11.32 21.29
CA GLU A 541 5.66 10.69 20.99
C GLU A 541 5.54 9.64 19.86
N VAL A 542 4.47 8.85 19.86
CA VAL A 542 4.17 7.91 18.78
C VAL A 542 3.90 8.67 17.49
N ARG A 543 3.03 9.68 17.50
CA ARG A 543 2.76 10.52 16.33
C ARG A 543 4.02 11.15 15.74
N ALA A 544 4.96 11.56 16.58
CA ALA A 544 6.22 12.15 16.13
C ALA A 544 7.21 11.11 15.58
N SER A 545 7.03 9.82 15.89
CA SER A 545 7.97 8.78 15.49
C SER A 545 7.88 8.40 14.01
N ARG A 546 6.72 8.63 13.36
CA ARG A 546 6.55 8.31 11.94
C ARG A 546 5.55 9.26 11.24
N PRO A 547 5.80 9.67 9.99
CA PRO A 547 4.98 10.65 9.27
C PRO A 547 3.55 10.15 8.97
N GLU A 548 3.34 8.85 8.82
CA GLU A 548 2.02 8.24 8.55
C GLU A 548 1.01 8.43 9.69
N PHE A 549 1.47 8.76 10.89
CA PHE A 549 0.62 9.05 12.05
C PHE A 549 0.16 10.52 12.11
N SER A 550 0.53 11.34 11.13
CA SER A 550 0.15 12.76 11.07
C SER A 550 -1.36 12.95 11.24
N GLY A 551 -1.75 13.69 12.27
CA GLY A 551 -3.16 13.83 12.62
C GLY A 551 -3.45 14.43 14.00
N GLY A 552 -4.72 14.39 14.40
CA GLY A 552 -5.19 15.04 15.61
C GLY A 552 -4.91 14.22 16.88
N ILE A 553 -4.55 14.91 17.97
CA ILE A 553 -4.51 14.33 19.32
C ILE A 553 -5.27 15.25 20.27
N GLY A 554 -6.28 14.71 20.95
CA GLY A 554 -7.12 15.45 21.90
C GLY A 554 -7.00 14.91 23.32
N ARG A 555 -6.90 15.79 24.32
CA ARG A 555 -6.86 15.39 25.74
C ARG A 555 -8.18 15.67 26.44
N TYR A 556 -8.90 14.63 26.85
CA TYR A 556 -10.16 14.74 27.59
C TYR A 556 -9.98 14.36 29.06
N ASN A 557 -11.01 14.54 29.89
CA ASN A 557 -10.92 14.27 31.33
C ASN A 557 -10.70 12.79 31.67
N SER A 558 -11.16 11.88 30.81
CA SER A 558 -11.14 10.43 31.06
C SER A 558 -10.58 9.60 29.91
N PHE A 559 -10.18 10.22 28.80
CA PHE A 559 -9.71 9.52 27.60
C PHE A 559 -8.83 10.41 26.72
N VAL A 560 -8.17 9.79 25.75
CA VAL A 560 -7.40 10.46 24.69
C VAL A 560 -8.05 10.19 23.35
N HIS A 561 -8.13 11.21 22.51
CA HIS A 561 -8.51 11.08 21.11
C HIS A 561 -7.27 11.03 20.24
N ILE A 562 -7.26 10.14 19.26
CA ILE A 562 -6.28 10.13 18.17
C ILE A 562 -6.99 9.98 16.82
N ASP A 563 -6.42 10.56 15.79
CA ASP A 563 -6.84 10.35 14.40
C ASP A 563 -5.66 10.56 13.46
N THR A 564 -5.74 10.02 12.24
CA THR A 564 -4.74 10.21 11.18
C THR A 564 -5.33 10.98 10.00
N ARG A 565 -5.66 12.26 10.23
CA ARG A 565 -6.22 13.18 9.22
C ARG A 565 -5.19 13.82 8.28
N GLY A 566 -3.92 13.44 8.37
CA GLY A 566 -2.83 13.93 7.53
C GLY A 566 -2.25 15.29 7.93
N MET A 567 -2.72 15.88 9.04
CA MET A 567 -2.22 17.15 9.57
C MET A 567 -2.28 17.17 11.09
N ASN A 568 -1.15 17.52 11.72
CA ASN A 568 -1.01 17.58 13.17
C ASN A 568 -1.85 18.70 13.77
N ILE A 569 -2.76 18.33 14.68
CA ILE A 569 -3.58 19.27 15.45
C ILE A 569 -3.67 18.75 16.89
N ASP A 570 -3.37 19.58 17.88
CA ASP A 570 -3.57 19.26 19.29
C ASP A 570 -4.77 20.07 19.83
N PHE A 571 -5.66 19.45 20.62
CA PHE A 571 -6.87 20.13 21.11
C PHE A 571 -7.40 19.66 22.47
#